data_AF-A0A2N9XXI7-F1
#
_entry.id   AF-A0A2N9XXI7-F1
#
_cell.length_a   1.000
_cell.length_b   1.000
_cell.length_c   1.000
_cell.angle_alpha   90.00
_cell.angle_beta   90.00
_cell.angle_gamma   90.00
#
_symmetry.space_group_name_H-M   'P 1'
#
loop_
_entity.id
_entity.type
_entity.pdbx_description
1 polymer ?
#
loop_
_entity_poly.entity_id
_entity_poly.type
_entity_poly.pdbx_seq_one_letter_code
_entity_poly.pdbx_strand_id
1 'polypeptide(L)' 'MKTKLIIAATAAFFIAGCEMTEAERAETRKQIDKEAARHIGETSITLRDGRKITCLTYRDGYAGGLSCDWHNTPQPK' A
#
# COMPACT_ATOMS: atom_id res chain seq x y z
N MET A 1 51.09 6.03 -18.29
CA MET A 1 49.95 5.13 -18.61
C MET A 1 49.43 4.41 -17.36
N LYS A 2 48.93 5.13 -16.34
CA LYS A 2 48.36 4.52 -15.11
C LYS A 2 47.05 5.19 -14.63
N THR A 3 46.75 6.39 -15.10
CA THR A 3 45.56 7.18 -14.73
C THR A 3 44.27 6.74 -15.42
N LYS A 4 44.35 6.07 -16.58
CA LYS A 4 43.15 5.62 -17.32
C LYS A 4 42.50 4.35 -16.75
N LEU A 5 43.24 3.57 -15.96
CA LEU A 5 42.73 2.34 -15.34
C LEU A 5 41.87 2.62 -14.09
N ILE A 6 42.08 3.75 -13.41
CA ILE A 6 41.36 4.08 -12.17
C ILE A 6 39.93 4.58 -12.48
N ILE A 7 39.74 5.26 -13.61
CA ILE A 7 38.43 5.82 -14.00
C ILE A 7 37.44 4.72 -14.44
N ALA A 8 37.93 3.59 -14.95
CA ALA A 8 37.07 2.48 -15.37
C ALA A 8 36.50 1.68 -14.18
N ALA A 9 37.19 1.64 -13.05
CA ALA A 9 36.77 0.88 -11.87
C ALA A 9 35.63 1.56 -11.09
N THR A 10 35.54 2.90 -11.13
CA THR A 10 34.50 3.66 -10.42
C THR A 10 33.17 3.72 -11.17
N ALA A 11 33.16 3.52 -12.49
CA ALA A 11 31.94 3.51 -13.30
C ALA A 11 31.11 2.21 -13.18
N ALA A 12 31.74 1.09 -12.82
CA ALA A 12 31.06 -0.21 -12.72
C ALA A 12 30.23 -0.36 -11.43
N PHE A 13 30.44 0.48 -10.42
CA PHE A 13 29.73 0.38 -9.14
C PHE A 13 28.31 0.99 -9.17
N PHE A 14 27.93 1.69 -10.25
CA PHE A 14 26.64 2.37 -10.37
C PHE A 14 25.62 1.64 -11.27
N ILE A 15 25.95 0.47 -11.81
CA ILE A 15 25.07 -0.30 -12.71
C ILE A 15 24.42 -1.51 -12.04
N ALA A 16 24.77 -1.83 -10.79
CA ALA A 16 23.94 -2.68 -9.95
C ALA A 16 22.74 -1.84 -9.50
N GLY A 17 21.78 -1.62 -10.41
CA GLY A 17 20.44 -1.24 -10.00
C GLY A 17 20.01 -2.24 -8.93
N CYS A 18 19.51 -1.75 -7.79
CA CYS A 18 19.00 -2.59 -6.71
C CYS A 18 17.81 -3.41 -7.23
N GLU A 19 18.08 -4.51 -7.94
CA GLU A 19 17.09 -5.51 -8.28
C GLU A 19 16.74 -6.24 -6.99
N MET A 20 15.74 -5.67 -6.31
CA MET A 20 15.14 -6.28 -5.15
C MET A 20 14.54 -7.63 -5.56
N THR A 21 15.00 -8.69 -4.89
CA THR A 21 14.57 -10.06 -5.15
C THR A 21 13.07 -10.20 -4.93
N GLU A 22 12.45 -11.23 -5.51
CA GLU A 22 11.02 -11.50 -5.29
C GLU A 22 10.68 -11.73 -3.82
N ALA A 23 11.61 -12.35 -3.07
CA ALA A 23 11.48 -12.58 -1.64
C ALA A 23 11.43 -11.25 -0.86
N GLU A 24 12.35 -10.34 -1.15
CA GLU A 24 12.39 -9.00 -0.55
C GLU A 24 11.12 -8.20 -0.90
N ARG A 25 10.66 -8.24 -2.16
CA ARG A 25 9.38 -7.61 -2.57
C ARG A 25 8.19 -8.16 -1.80
N ALA A 26 8.12 -9.48 -1.63
CA ALA A 26 7.04 -10.12 -0.89
C ALA A 26 7.05 -9.71 0.58
N GLU A 27 8.22 -9.59 1.20
CA GLU A 27 8.36 -9.12 2.57
C GLU A 27 7.97 -7.64 2.72
N THR A 28 8.45 -6.77 1.83
CA THR A 28 8.05 -5.35 1.79
C THR A 28 6.53 -5.22 1.64
N ARG A 29 5.92 -6.01 0.75
CA ARG A 29 4.47 -5.98 0.56
C ARG A 29 3.73 -6.38 1.83
N LYS A 30 4.17 -7.44 2.52
CA LYS A 30 3.59 -7.84 3.81
C LYS A 30 3.72 -6.73 4.86
N GLN A 31 4.84 -6.02 4.89
CA GLN A 31 5.04 -4.91 5.81
C GLN A 31 4.08 -3.74 5.50
N ILE A 32 3.96 -3.35 4.23
CA ILE A 32 3.01 -2.33 3.78
C ILE A 32 1.58 -2.73 4.12
N ASP A 33 1.18 -3.98 3.84
CA ASP A 33 -0.17 -4.47 4.15
C ASP A 33 -0.45 -4.43 5.65
N LYS A 34 0.54 -4.83 6.47
CA LYS A 34 0.43 -4.79 7.94
C LYS A 34 0.33 -3.35 8.46
N GLU A 35 1.07 -2.43 7.86
CA GLU A 35 1.03 -1.01 8.24
C GLU A 35 -0.30 -0.38 7.83
N ALA A 36 -0.75 -0.59 6.59
CA ALA A 36 -2.06 -0.14 6.12
C ALA A 36 -3.20 -0.69 6.99
N ALA A 37 -3.12 -1.97 7.40
CA ALA A 37 -4.10 -2.59 8.28
C ALA A 37 -4.20 -1.94 9.67
N ARG A 38 -3.18 -1.21 10.13
CA ARG A 38 -3.26 -0.44 11.40
C ARG A 38 -4.14 0.79 11.29
N HIS A 39 -4.23 1.35 10.08
CA HIS A 39 -4.94 2.59 9.79
C HIS A 39 -6.30 2.36 9.13
N ILE A 40 -6.55 1.14 8.64
CA ILE A 40 -7.81 0.73 8.04
C ILE A 40 -8.68 0.02 9.09
N GLY A 41 -9.89 0.52 9.29
CA GLY A 41 -10.90 -0.11 10.15
C GLY A 41 -12.18 -0.40 9.39
N GLU A 42 -12.80 -1.56 9.66
CA GLU A 42 -14.13 -1.89 9.14
C GLU A 42 -15.22 -1.29 10.03
N THR A 43 -16.26 -0.74 9.41
CA THR A 43 -17.42 -0.18 10.10
C THR A 43 -18.71 -0.47 9.32
N SER A 44 -19.86 -0.18 9.91
CA SER A 44 -21.14 -0.24 9.24
C SER A 44 -21.91 1.07 9.39
N ILE A 45 -22.47 1.55 8.28
CA ILE A 45 -23.34 2.73 8.26
C ILE A 45 -24.77 2.27 8.00
N THR A 46 -25.70 2.75 8.82
CA THR A 46 -27.14 2.57 8.57
C THR A 46 -27.69 3.82 7.90
N LEU A 47 -28.21 3.67 6.69
CA LEU A 47 -28.86 4.74 5.94
C LEU A 47 -30.28 5.02 6.46
N ARG A 48 -30.82 6.18 6.08
CA ARG A 48 -32.19 6.58 6.45
C ARG A 48 -33.27 5.66 5.89
N ASP A 49 -32.99 4.98 4.77
CA ASP A 49 -33.86 3.98 4.16
C ASP A 49 -33.76 2.59 4.81
N GLY A 50 -33.00 2.48 5.91
CA GLY A 50 -32.82 1.24 6.68
C GLY A 50 -31.73 0.32 6.14
N ARG A 51 -31.10 0.63 5.00
CA ARG A 51 -29.98 -0.19 4.48
C ARG A 51 -28.77 -0.09 5.40
N LYS A 52 -28.14 -1.24 5.68
CA LYS A 52 -26.86 -1.33 6.38
C LYS A 52 -25.75 -1.61 5.37
N ILE A 53 -24.72 -0.77 5.38
CA ILE A 53 -23.61 -0.80 4.42
C ILE A 53 -22.31 -1.02 5.18
N THR A 54 -21.52 -1.99 4.75
CA THR A 54 -20.16 -2.21 5.26
C THR A 54 -19.20 -1.23 4.60
N CYS A 55 -18.37 -0.56 5.38
CA CYS A 55 -17.39 0.39 4.88
C CYS A 55 -16.02 0.17 5.53
N LEU A 56 -14.97 0.51 4.79
CA LEU A 56 -13.62 0.68 5.31
C LEU A 56 -13.38 2.17 5.56
N THR A 57 -12.84 2.47 6.74
CA THR A 57 -12.36 3.78 7.13
C THR A 57 -10.84 3.75 7.12
N TYR A 58 -10.21 4.81 6.62
CA TYR A 58 -8.78 5.03 6.76
C TYR A 58 -8.55 6.28 7.60
N ARG A 59 -7.60 6.22 8.54
CA ARG A 59 -7.17 7.38 9.32
C ARG A 59 -5.66 7.35 9.57
N ASP A 60 -4.99 8.41 9.15
CA ASP A 60 -3.60 8.67 9.49
C ASP A 60 -3.36 10.18 9.68
N GLY A 61 -3.14 10.59 10.93
CA GLY A 61 -3.03 12.01 11.29
C GLY A 61 -4.25 12.83 10.83
N TYR A 62 -4.02 13.77 9.91
CA TYR A 62 -5.04 14.63 9.27
C TYR A 62 -5.54 14.09 7.93
N ALA A 63 -4.99 12.97 7.44
CA ALA A 63 -5.50 12.27 6.27
C ALA A 63 -6.56 11.26 6.69
N GLY A 64 -7.62 11.16 5.89
CA GLY A 64 -8.68 10.21 6.12
C GLY A 64 -9.49 9.91 4.86
N GLY A 65 -10.19 8.78 4.88
CA GLY A 65 -11.04 8.35 3.78
C GLY A 65 -12.08 7.33 4.22
N LEU A 66 -13.13 7.21 3.41
CA LEU A 66 -14.21 6.23 3.59
C LEU A 66 -14.49 5.58 2.23
N SER A 67 -14.51 4.25 2.21
CA SER A 67 -14.92 3.46 1.04
C SER A 67 -15.96 2.43 1.47
N CYS A 68 -17.04 2.26 0.72
CA CYS A 68 -18.16 1.42 1.12
C CYS A 68 -18.49 0.35 0.07
N ASP A 69 -18.86 -0.83 0.54
CA ASP A 69 -19.32 -1.94 -0.30
C ASP A 69 -20.84 -1.85 -0.54
N TRP A 70 -21.19 -1.42 -1.74
CA TRP A 70 -22.57 -1.34 -2.19
C TRP A 70 -23.11 -2.64 -2.79
N HIS A 71 -22.24 -3.58 -3.15
CA HIS A 71 -22.65 -4.83 -3.80
C HIS A 71 -23.44 -5.73 -2.84
N ASN A 72 -22.98 -5.83 -1.58
CA ASN A 72 -23.62 -6.65 -0.55
C ASN A 72 -24.70 -5.91 0.25
N THR A 73 -25.11 -4.71 -0.18
CA THR A 73 -26.15 -3.94 0.51
C THR A 73 -27.54 -4.43 0.05
N PRO A 74 -28.38 -4.96 0.95
CA PRO A 74 -29.75 -5.34 0.61
C PRO A 74 -30.52 -4.15 0.05
N GLN A 75 -31.25 -4.35 -1.05
CA GLN A 75 -32.08 -3.28 -1.62
C GLN A 75 -33.30 -2.99 -0.72
N PRO A 76 -33.77 -1.74 -0.65
CA PRO A 76 -35.00 -1.42 0.06
C PRO A 76 -36.17 -2.19 -0.58
N LYS A 77 -37.10 -2.69 0.24
CA LYS A 77 -38.33 -3.33 -0.24
C LYS A 77 -39.39 -2.30 -0.59
#